data_AF-A0A1F5B4G3-F1
#
_entry.id   AF-A0A1F5B4G3-F1
#
_cell.length_a   1.000
_cell.length_b   1.000
_cell.length_c   1.000
_cell.angle_alpha   90.00
_cell.angle_beta   90.00
_cell.angle_gamma   90.00
#
_symmetry.space_group_name_H-M   'P 1'
#
loop_
_entity.id
_entity.type
_entity.pdbx_description
1 polymer ?
#
loop_
_entity_poly.entity_id
_entity_poly.type
_entity_poly.pdbx_seq_one_letter_code
_entity_poly.pdbx_strand_id
1 'polypeptide(L)'
;MKKIAFALIAVLLLFSLSCKSEKPPERIAVQHILIAFQGSIPEAKVTRTQAEAEALAKELFDRAKTGEDFDALVKGYTDDQYPGIYRMSNFDVTPDAAKEEYSRAKMVQAFGDVGFSLEVGGVGLAVFDPKTSKYGWHIIKRLE
;
A
#
# COMPACT_ATOMS: atom_id res chain seq x y z
N MET A 1 -47.89 -41.33 1.38
CA MET A 1 -48.22 -40.14 0.55
C MET A 1 -48.82 -39.05 1.44
N LYS A 2 -48.01 -38.10 1.93
CA LYS A 2 -48.48 -36.79 2.41
C LYS A 2 -47.41 -35.76 2.08
N LYS A 3 -47.76 -34.85 1.17
CA LYS A 3 -46.99 -33.70 0.73
C LYS A 3 -47.07 -32.64 1.82
N ILE A 4 -45.94 -32.07 2.25
CA ILE A 4 -45.93 -30.74 2.89
C ILE A 4 -44.73 -29.98 2.30
N ALA A 5 -45.07 -28.97 1.50
CA ALA A 5 -44.20 -27.91 1.03
C ALA A 5 -44.20 -26.75 2.05
N PHE A 6 -43.43 -25.70 1.75
CA PHE A 6 -43.25 -24.42 2.46
C PHE A 6 -42.09 -24.42 3.48
N ALA A 7 -41.16 -23.47 3.50
CA ALA A 7 -41.03 -22.21 2.76
C ALA A 7 -39.55 -21.85 2.57
N LEU A 8 -39.26 -21.33 1.37
CA LEU A 8 -37.98 -20.76 0.98
C LEU A 8 -37.84 -19.39 1.68
N ILE A 9 -37.03 -19.28 2.72
CA ILE A 9 -36.66 -17.98 3.29
C ILE A 9 -35.44 -17.49 2.51
N ALA A 10 -35.69 -16.75 1.42
CA ALA A 10 -34.66 -15.98 0.74
C ALA A 10 -34.36 -14.73 1.57
N VAL A 11 -33.31 -14.79 2.40
CA VAL A 11 -32.74 -13.59 3.03
C VAL A 11 -31.94 -12.85 1.96
N LEU A 12 -32.60 -11.94 1.26
CA LEU A 12 -31.95 -11.00 0.36
C LEU A 12 -31.26 -9.93 1.24
N LEU A 13 -30.03 -10.22 1.69
CA LEU A 13 -29.13 -9.24 2.29
C LEU A 13 -28.74 -8.23 1.20
N LEU A 14 -29.53 -7.18 1.07
CA LEU A 14 -29.16 -5.95 0.35
C LEU A 14 -28.03 -5.27 1.14
N PHE A 15 -26.79 -5.68 0.87
CA PHE A 15 -25.63 -4.88 1.21
C PHE A 15 -25.70 -3.62 0.35
N SER A 16 -26.24 -2.56 0.94
CA SER A 16 -26.21 -1.22 0.38
C SER A 16 -24.73 -0.79 0.33
N LEU A 17 -24.09 -0.97 -0.82
CA LEU A 17 -22.83 -0.33 -1.17
C LEU A 17 -23.09 1.18 -1.18
N SER A 18 -22.93 1.80 -0.01
CA SER A 18 -22.80 3.23 0.09
C SER A 18 -21.48 3.60 -0.56
N CYS A 19 -21.51 3.83 -1.88
CA CYS A 19 -20.40 4.40 -2.63
C CYS A 19 -20.29 5.86 -2.19
N LYS A 20 -19.68 6.06 -1.02
CA LYS A 20 -19.42 7.38 -0.46
C LYS A 20 -18.36 7.99 -1.35
N SER A 21 -18.77 8.88 -2.26
CA SER A 21 -17.84 9.75 -2.99
C SER A 21 -17.30 10.77 -1.99
N GLU A 22 -16.40 10.29 -1.12
CA GLU A 22 -15.60 11.14 -0.26
C GLU A 22 -14.54 11.81 -1.13
N LYS A 23 -14.37 13.13 -0.98
CA LYS A 23 -13.21 13.81 -1.58
C LYS A 23 -11.95 13.05 -1.17
N PRO A 24 -10.96 12.90 -2.08
CA PRO A 24 -9.68 12.32 -1.72
C PRO A 24 -9.11 13.04 -0.49
N PRO A 25 -8.47 12.30 0.45
CA PRO A 25 -7.91 12.92 1.64
C PRO A 25 -6.88 13.97 1.24
N GLU A 26 -6.84 15.07 2.00
CA GLU A 26 -5.85 16.13 1.79
C GLU A 26 -4.45 15.68 2.18
N ARG A 27 -4.34 14.78 3.17
CA ARG A 27 -3.09 14.31 3.76
C ARG A 27 -3.23 12.86 4.21
N ILE A 28 -2.14 12.12 4.16
CA ILE A 28 -2.05 10.74 4.66
C ILE A 28 -0.72 10.50 5.37
N ALA A 29 -0.68 9.50 6.23
CA ALA A 29 0.56 8.89 6.69
C ALA A 29 0.60 7.43 6.27
N VAL A 30 1.74 6.96 5.77
CA VAL A 30 1.93 5.57 5.37
C VAL A 30 3.20 5.01 5.99
N GLN A 31 3.24 3.70 6.17
CA GLN A 31 4.46 2.93 6.37
C GLN A 31 4.71 2.09 5.12
N HIS A 32 5.98 1.89 4.74
CA HIS A 32 6.28 1.09 3.55
C HIS A 32 7.46 0.14 3.71
N ILE A 33 7.47 -0.87 2.84
CA ILE A 33 8.58 -1.78 2.61
C ILE A 33 9.01 -1.57 1.17
N LEU A 34 10.22 -1.06 0.95
CA LEU A 34 10.84 -1.03 -0.37
C LEU A 34 11.53 -2.37 -0.61
N ILE A 35 11.17 -3.04 -1.70
CA ILE A 35 11.92 -4.19 -2.22
C ILE A 35 12.60 -3.76 -3.51
N ALA A 36 13.89 -3.47 -3.38
CA ALA A 36 14.76 -3.08 -4.48
C ALA A 36 15.42 -4.31 -5.14
N PHE A 37 16.04 -4.08 -6.28
CA PHE A 37 16.86 -5.06 -6.98
C PHE A 37 18.16 -4.43 -7.47
N GLN A 38 19.09 -5.27 -7.92
CA GLN A 38 20.39 -4.82 -8.37
C GLN A 38 20.26 -3.72 -9.45
N GLY A 39 20.77 -2.53 -9.13
CA GLY A 39 20.75 -1.37 -10.03
C GLY A 39 19.49 -0.50 -9.97
N SER A 40 18.46 -0.85 -9.19
CA SER A 40 17.27 0.01 -9.02
C SER A 40 17.50 1.15 -8.02
N ILE A 41 18.45 0.98 -7.09
CA ILE A 41 18.91 1.98 -6.13
C ILE A 41 20.45 2.03 -6.12
N PRO A 42 21.08 3.15 -5.71
CA PRO A 42 22.55 3.29 -5.68
C PRO A 42 23.20 2.56 -4.49
N GLU A 43 22.62 1.44 -4.06
CA GLU A 43 23.07 0.70 -2.88
C GLU A 43 23.66 -0.67 -3.27
N ALA A 44 24.96 -0.84 -3.02
CA ALA A 44 25.72 -2.02 -3.45
C ALA A 44 25.34 -3.32 -2.73
N LYS A 45 24.67 -3.27 -1.57
CA LYS A 45 24.26 -4.47 -0.82
C LYS A 45 23.06 -5.19 -1.46
N VAL A 46 22.32 -4.54 -2.35
CA VAL A 46 21.18 -5.16 -3.04
C VAL A 46 21.70 -5.99 -4.22
N THR A 47 21.76 -7.30 -4.02
CA THR A 47 22.30 -8.27 -5.01
C THR A 47 21.22 -9.07 -5.73
N ARG A 48 19.97 -9.03 -5.25
CA ARG A 48 18.86 -9.78 -5.84
C ARG A 48 18.49 -9.26 -7.23
N THR A 49 18.08 -10.16 -8.10
CA THR A 49 17.55 -9.85 -9.43
C THR A 49 16.18 -9.18 -9.34
N GLN A 50 15.76 -8.56 -10.45
CA GLN A 50 14.42 -7.98 -10.55
C GLN A 50 13.31 -9.03 -10.33
N ALA A 51 13.48 -10.26 -10.83
CA ALA A 51 12.50 -11.33 -10.67
C ALA A 51 12.40 -11.82 -9.20
N GLU A 52 13.54 -11.92 -8.50
CA GLU A 52 13.56 -12.26 -7.08
C GLU A 52 12.93 -11.16 -6.22
N ALA A 53 13.19 -9.88 -6.55
CA ALA A 53 12.54 -8.75 -5.90
C ALA A 53 11.01 -8.77 -6.09
N GLU A 54 10.54 -9.07 -7.31
CA GLU A 54 9.10 -9.20 -7.57
C GLU A 54 8.47 -10.33 -6.75
N ALA A 55 9.11 -11.50 -6.72
CA ALA A 55 8.63 -12.66 -5.97
C ALA A 55 8.55 -12.35 -4.47
N LEU A 56 9.61 -11.74 -3.91
CA LEU A 56 9.66 -11.34 -2.51
C LEU A 56 8.59 -10.28 -2.19
N ALA A 57 8.42 -9.28 -3.07
CA ALA A 57 7.41 -8.24 -2.86
C ALA A 57 5.99 -8.81 -2.84
N LYS A 58 5.68 -9.77 -3.71
CA LYS A 58 4.39 -10.47 -3.73
C LYS A 58 4.16 -11.29 -2.47
N GLU A 59 5.17 -12.05 -2.02
CA GLU A 59 5.10 -12.82 -0.78
C GLU A 59 4.82 -11.91 0.43
N LEU A 60 5.59 -10.83 0.59
CA LEU A 60 5.43 -9.89 1.70
C LEU A 60 4.11 -9.14 1.64
N PHE A 61 3.63 -8.82 0.44
CA PHE A 61 2.31 -8.21 0.27
C PHE A 61 1.20 -9.15 0.73
N ASP A 62 1.25 -10.44 0.37
CA ASP A 62 0.26 -11.42 0.83
C ASP A 62 0.29 -11.58 2.35
N ARG A 63 1.49 -11.66 2.95
CA ARG A 63 1.68 -11.70 4.42
C ARG A 63 1.13 -10.46 5.12
N ALA A 64 1.38 -9.28 4.58
CA ALA A 64 0.85 -8.04 5.12
C ALA A 64 -0.69 -7.99 5.03
N LYS A 65 -1.28 -8.51 3.95
CA LYS A 65 -2.74 -8.57 3.78
C LYS A 65 -3.41 -9.60 4.69
N THR A 66 -2.72 -10.66 5.10
CA THR A 66 -3.23 -11.63 6.06
C THR A 66 -3.08 -11.17 7.52
N GLY A 67 -2.52 -9.98 7.75
CA GLY A 67 -2.46 -9.33 9.05
C GLY A 67 -1.19 -9.61 9.85
N GLU A 68 -0.11 -10.08 9.21
CA GLU A 68 1.21 -10.11 9.85
C GLU A 68 1.63 -8.71 10.32
N ASP A 69 2.42 -8.63 11.38
CA ASP A 69 2.91 -7.36 11.93
C ASP A 69 3.74 -6.61 10.88
N PHE A 70 3.14 -5.53 10.37
CA PHE A 70 3.74 -4.73 9.31
C PHE A 70 5.05 -4.06 9.74
N ASP A 71 5.19 -3.64 11.01
CA ASP A 71 6.43 -3.00 11.47
C ASP A 71 7.58 -4.01 11.51
N ALA A 72 7.29 -5.25 11.94
CA ALA A 72 8.24 -6.35 11.89
C ALA A 72 8.68 -6.68 10.46
N LEU A 73 7.73 -6.68 9.50
CA LEU A 73 8.04 -6.85 8.08
C LEU A 73 8.92 -5.71 7.55
N VAL A 74 8.61 -4.46 7.88
CA VAL A 74 9.43 -3.31 7.47
C VAL A 74 10.85 -3.45 7.99
N LYS A 75 11.01 -3.72 9.29
CA LYS A 75 12.32 -3.88 9.93
C LYS A 75 13.13 -5.03 9.35
N GLY A 76 12.48 -6.11 8.93
CA GLY A 76 13.12 -7.31 8.41
C GLY A 76 13.53 -7.23 6.93
N TYR A 77 12.79 -6.48 6.12
CA TYR A 77 12.87 -6.63 4.65
C TYR A 77 13.08 -5.34 3.86
N THR A 78 12.85 -4.16 4.42
CA THR A 78 12.96 -2.92 3.63
C THR A 78 14.40 -2.65 3.21
N ASP A 79 14.60 -2.35 1.92
CA ASP A 79 15.85 -1.82 1.39
C ASP A 79 15.90 -0.28 1.48
N ASP A 80 14.96 0.33 2.19
CA ASP A 80 14.96 1.74 2.56
C ASP A 80 15.30 1.91 4.06
N GLN A 81 15.15 3.11 4.60
CA GLN A 81 15.37 3.38 6.02
C GLN A 81 14.16 2.98 6.88
N TYR A 82 14.40 2.20 7.93
CA TYR A 82 13.44 2.04 9.04
C TYR A 82 13.27 3.38 9.79
N PRO A 83 12.05 3.80 10.18
CA PRO A 83 10.79 3.03 10.23
C PRO A 83 9.95 3.02 8.95
N GLY A 84 10.43 3.61 7.86
CA GLY A 84 9.72 3.62 6.57
C GLY A 84 8.41 4.41 6.60
N ILE A 85 8.28 5.41 7.49
CA ILE A 85 7.06 6.20 7.66
C ILE A 85 7.17 7.50 6.86
N TYR A 86 6.19 7.76 6.01
CA TYR A 86 6.12 8.97 5.19
C TYR A 86 4.77 9.66 5.37
N ARG A 87 4.83 10.97 5.62
CA ARG A 87 3.66 11.86 5.63
C ARG A 87 3.58 12.55 4.29
N MET A 88 2.39 12.56 3.70
CA MET A 88 2.19 13.13 2.36
C MET A 88 0.98 14.04 2.30
N SER A 89 1.17 15.23 1.72
CA SER A 89 0.08 16.12 1.30
C SER A 89 -0.32 15.85 -0.15
N ASN A 90 -1.60 16.00 -0.47
CA ASN A 90 -2.11 15.83 -1.83
C ASN A 90 -1.66 16.98 -2.76
N PHE A 91 -1.88 16.86 -4.07
CA PHE A 91 -1.29 17.76 -5.10
C PHE A 91 -1.49 19.26 -4.85
N ASP A 92 -2.67 19.66 -4.37
CA ASP A 92 -3.02 21.06 -4.13
C ASP A 92 -2.96 21.47 -2.64
N VAL A 93 -2.30 20.65 -1.82
CA VAL A 93 -2.21 20.85 -0.37
C VAL A 93 -0.76 21.19 -0.01
N THR A 94 -0.55 22.37 0.57
CA THR A 94 0.78 22.79 1.04
C THR A 94 1.29 21.82 2.10
N PRO A 95 2.47 21.19 1.91
CA PRO A 95 3.05 20.29 2.89
C PRO A 95 3.35 21.00 4.21
N ASP A 96 3.04 20.33 5.32
CA ASP A 96 3.38 20.80 6.66
C ASP A 96 4.84 20.45 6.99
N ALA A 97 5.73 21.44 6.88
CA ALA A 97 7.15 21.27 7.15
C ALA A 97 7.45 20.88 8.61
N ALA A 98 6.60 21.29 9.56
CA ALA A 98 6.79 20.94 10.98
C ALA A 98 6.51 19.45 11.26
N LYS A 99 5.83 18.76 10.34
CA LYS A 99 5.53 17.33 10.39
C LYS A 99 6.37 16.51 9.40
N GLU A 100 7.39 17.12 8.82
CA GLU A 100 8.23 16.50 7.79
C GLU A 100 7.40 15.91 6.63
N GLU A 101 6.32 16.59 6.27
CA GLU A 101 5.41 16.13 5.23
C GLU A 101 5.98 16.44 3.84
N TYR A 102 5.81 15.49 2.94
CA TYR A 102 6.21 15.62 1.55
C TYR A 102 5.01 15.90 0.67
N SER A 103 5.18 16.73 -0.36
CA SER A 103 4.16 16.82 -1.41
C SER A 103 4.09 15.51 -2.18
N ARG A 104 2.89 14.99 -2.44
CA ARG A 104 2.65 13.85 -3.34
C ARG A 104 3.33 14.02 -4.69
N ALA A 105 3.42 15.25 -5.21
CA ALA A 105 4.09 15.55 -6.48
C ALA A 105 5.60 15.32 -6.46
N LYS A 106 6.22 15.27 -5.28
CA LYS A 106 7.66 15.02 -5.09
C LYS A 106 7.97 13.57 -4.74
N MET A 107 6.93 12.75 -4.57
CA MET A 107 7.06 11.32 -4.35
C MET A 107 7.07 10.58 -5.69
N VAL A 108 7.55 9.36 -5.63
CA VAL A 108 7.40 8.40 -6.72
C VAL A 108 5.90 8.23 -7.01
N GLN A 109 5.49 8.38 -8.26
CA GLN A 109 4.08 8.54 -8.61
C GLN A 109 3.21 7.37 -8.11
N ALA A 110 3.64 6.13 -8.35
CA ALA A 110 2.91 4.95 -7.92
C ALA A 110 2.78 4.84 -6.39
N PHE A 111 3.76 5.35 -5.65
CA PHE A 111 3.73 5.39 -4.18
C PHE A 111 2.60 6.28 -3.66
N GLY A 112 2.48 7.48 -4.23
CA GLY A 112 1.38 8.39 -3.91
C GLY A 112 0.03 7.87 -4.40
N ASP A 113 -0.03 7.34 -5.62
CA ASP A 113 -1.27 6.80 -6.20
C ASP A 113 -1.84 5.66 -5.37
N VAL A 114 -0.99 4.71 -4.95
CA VAL A 114 -1.41 3.63 -4.05
C VAL A 114 -1.74 4.18 -2.67
N GLY A 115 -0.85 4.95 -2.03
CA GLY A 115 -1.07 5.44 -0.66
C GLY A 115 -2.39 6.20 -0.48
N PHE A 116 -2.73 7.11 -1.40
CA PHE A 116 -3.96 7.90 -1.34
C PHE A 116 -5.23 7.09 -1.71
N SER A 117 -5.08 5.94 -2.36
CA SER A 117 -6.20 5.05 -2.69
C SER A 117 -6.62 4.13 -1.53
N LEU A 118 -5.75 3.95 -0.54
CA LEU A 118 -5.99 3.04 0.58
C LEU A 118 -6.88 3.68 1.64
N GLU A 119 -7.73 2.87 2.27
CA GLU A 119 -8.35 3.21 3.55
C GLU A 119 -7.32 3.12 4.69
N VAL A 120 -7.59 3.76 5.83
CA VAL A 120 -6.71 3.65 7.02
C VAL A 120 -6.63 2.18 7.46
N GLY A 121 -5.40 1.69 7.66
CA GLY A 121 -5.10 0.29 7.93
C GLY A 121 -4.98 -0.59 6.68
N GLY A 122 -5.42 -0.10 5.51
CA GLY A 122 -5.33 -0.81 4.24
C GLY A 122 -3.88 -1.00 3.78
N VAL A 123 -3.64 -2.09 3.05
CA VAL A 123 -2.33 -2.44 2.48
C VAL A 123 -2.45 -2.51 0.96
N GLY A 124 -1.54 -1.84 0.26
CA GLY A 124 -1.43 -1.82 -1.20
C GLY A 124 -0.02 -2.16 -1.69
N LEU A 125 0.09 -2.43 -2.99
CA LEU A 125 1.36 -2.72 -3.66
C LEU A 125 1.55 -1.75 -4.83
N ALA A 126 2.57 -0.92 -4.76
CA ALA A 126 3.08 -0.19 -5.92
C ALA A 126 4.05 -1.10 -6.67
N VAL A 127 3.68 -1.48 -7.89
CA VAL A 127 4.48 -2.38 -8.74
C VAL A 127 5.63 -1.60 -9.36
N PHE A 128 6.79 -2.23 -9.47
CA PHE A 128 7.93 -1.65 -10.17
C PHE A 128 7.55 -1.21 -11.59
N ASP A 129 7.94 0.01 -11.92
CA ASP A 129 7.84 0.58 -13.25
C ASP A 129 8.98 1.60 -13.38
N PRO A 130 9.81 1.57 -14.44
CA PRO A 130 10.97 2.46 -14.57
C PRO A 130 10.64 3.96 -14.52
N LYS A 131 9.40 4.36 -14.77
CA LYS A 131 8.96 5.77 -14.76
C LYS A 131 8.27 6.14 -13.46
N THR A 132 7.34 5.31 -13.01
CA THR A 132 6.39 5.62 -11.94
C THR A 132 6.70 4.95 -10.62
N SER A 133 7.58 3.92 -10.59
CA SER A 133 8.07 3.21 -9.40
C SER A 133 9.52 2.72 -9.57
N LYS A 134 10.42 3.65 -9.91
CA LYS A 134 11.77 3.33 -10.41
C LYS A 134 12.69 2.60 -9.42
N TYR A 135 12.42 2.68 -8.12
CA TYR A 135 13.29 2.10 -7.09
C TYR A 135 13.01 0.63 -6.80
N GLY A 136 11.85 0.11 -7.22
CA GLY A 136 11.44 -1.26 -6.98
C GLY A 136 9.95 -1.35 -6.70
N TRP A 137 9.57 -2.35 -5.90
CA TRP A 137 8.22 -2.53 -5.40
C TRP A 137 8.07 -1.90 -4.03
N HIS A 138 6.92 -1.29 -3.77
CA HIS A 138 6.59 -0.75 -2.46
C HIS A 138 5.35 -1.44 -1.92
N ILE A 139 5.48 -2.16 -0.81
CA ILE A 139 4.32 -2.57 -0.02
C ILE A 139 3.99 -1.42 0.92
N ILE A 140 2.78 -0.89 0.85
CA ILE A 140 2.39 0.35 1.51
C ILE A 140 1.21 0.07 2.43
N LYS A 141 1.33 0.43 3.70
CA LYS A 141 0.22 0.42 4.67
C LYS A 141 -0.16 1.84 5.03
N ARG A 142 -1.43 2.20 4.90
CA ARG A 142 -1.91 3.51 5.35
C ARG A 142 -2.12 3.49 6.87
N LEU A 143 -1.52 4.45 7.56
CA LEU A 143 -1.62 4.64 9.00
C LEU A 143 -2.69 5.69 9.35
N GLU A 144 -2.79 6.74 8.54
CA GLU A 144 -3.67 7.90 8.70
C GLU A 144 -4.19 8.38 7.34
#